data_AF-A0A4R0NHY4-F1
#
_entry.id   AF-A0A4R0NHY4-F1
#
_cell.length_a   1.000
_cell.length_b   1.000
_cell.length_c   1.000
_cell.angle_alpha   90.00
_cell.angle_beta   90.00
_cell.angle_gamma   90.00
#
_symmetry.space_group_name_H-M   'P 1'
#
loop_
_entity.id
_entity.type
_entity.pdbx_description
1 polymer ?
#
loop_
_entity_poly.entity_id
_entity_poly.type
_entity_poly.pdbx_seq_one_letter_code
_entity_poly.pdbx_strand_id
1 'polypeptide(L)'
;MTKETHSYRCVGIIGHLYPGILLSHRSALEFKPTATDNLFLTYTYSRKVNLPGITLNISEGPKPISGDNLFTDGLYTSQQERALLENLQESRKPGPNSKVLTIPELEERLEQIVSIKGEEGLN
;
A
#
# COMPACT_ATOMS: atom_id res chain seq x y z
N MET A 1 10.36 18.69 15.58
CA MET A 1 9.25 18.30 14.69
C MET A 1 9.47 16.85 14.29
N THR A 2 8.65 15.94 14.79
CA THR A 2 8.78 14.49 14.60
C THR A 2 8.39 14.08 13.17
N LYS A 3 9.00 13.01 12.66
CA LYS A 3 8.79 12.48 11.29
C LYS A 3 7.32 12.20 10.97
N GLU A 4 6.50 11.91 11.99
CA GLU A 4 5.07 11.65 11.84
C GLU A 4 4.30 12.82 11.21
N THR A 5 4.60 14.07 11.57
CA THR A 5 3.85 15.24 11.06
C THR A 5 4.07 15.49 9.57
N HIS A 6 5.17 15.03 8.98
CA HIS A 6 5.43 15.17 7.54
C HIS A 6 4.72 14.09 6.71
N SER A 7 4.51 12.90 7.29
CA SER A 7 3.87 11.77 6.61
C SER A 7 2.42 12.09 6.23
N TYR A 8 1.63 12.66 7.16
CA TYR A 8 0.20 12.93 6.93
C TYR A 8 -0.09 14.02 5.88
N ARG A 9 0.84 14.96 5.66
CA ARG A 9 0.66 16.02 4.64
C ARG A 9 0.91 15.53 3.22
N CYS A 10 1.77 14.53 3.05
CA CYS A 10 2.11 13.98 1.74
C CYS A 10 0.94 13.23 1.12
N VAL A 11 0.15 12.51 1.93
CA VAL A 11 -0.95 11.65 1.48
C VAL A 11 -2.05 12.43 0.74
N GLY A 12 -2.50 13.56 1.28
CA GLY A 12 -3.50 14.41 0.60
C GLY A 12 -2.98 15.01 -0.71
N ILE A 13 -1.70 15.37 -0.75
CA ILE A 13 -1.05 15.87 -1.98
C ILE A 13 -1.01 14.78 -3.06
N ILE A 14 -0.73 13.53 -2.69
CA ILE A 14 -0.69 12.40 -3.63
C ILE A 14 -2.05 12.22 -4.31
N GLY A 15 -3.15 12.22 -3.54
CA GLY A 15 -4.51 12.10 -4.09
C GLY A 15 -4.85 13.20 -5.10
N HIS A 16 -4.47 14.45 -4.79
CA HIS A 16 -4.69 15.59 -5.68
C HIS A 16 -3.86 15.51 -6.97
N LEU A 17 -2.59 15.10 -6.87
CA LEU A 17 -1.69 14.96 -8.03
C LEU A 17 -2.05 13.76 -8.93
N TYR A 18 -2.63 12.72 -8.34
CA TYR A 18 -2.99 11.48 -9.03
C TYR A 18 -4.41 11.03 -8.64
N PRO A 19 -5.47 11.71 -9.12
CA PRO A 19 -6.84 11.37 -8.74
C PRO A 19 -7.21 9.93 -9.12
N GLY A 20 -7.63 9.14 -8.15
CA GLY A 20 -7.94 7.72 -8.32
C GLY A 20 -6.74 6.78 -8.15
N ILE A 21 -5.58 7.28 -7.71
CA ILE A 21 -4.44 6.45 -7.33
C ILE A 21 -4.76 5.63 -6.08
N LEU A 22 -4.15 4.45 -5.98
CA LEU A 22 -4.43 3.45 -4.96
C LEU A 22 -3.16 3.10 -4.19
N LEU A 23 -3.18 3.18 -2.85
CA LEU A 23 -2.21 2.46 -2.01
C LEU A 23 -2.41 0.96 -2.24
N SER A 24 -1.34 0.27 -2.64
CA SER A 24 -1.42 -1.12 -3.09
C SER A 24 -0.32 -1.98 -2.46
N HIS A 25 -0.40 -3.29 -2.66
CA HIS A 25 0.55 -4.28 -2.17
C HIS A 25 0.84 -4.07 -0.68
N ARG A 26 2.11 -4.07 -0.23
CA ARG A 26 2.45 -3.91 1.19
C ARG A 26 1.98 -2.58 1.78
N SER A 27 1.95 -1.51 0.98
CA SER A 27 1.58 -0.18 1.48
C SER A 27 0.10 -0.10 1.87
N ALA A 28 -0.76 -0.90 1.24
CA ALA A 28 -2.16 -1.04 1.63
C ALA A 28 -2.36 -1.84 2.93
N LEU A 29 -1.38 -2.66 3.33
CA LEU A 29 -1.43 -3.43 4.58
C LEU A 29 -0.73 -2.69 5.74
N GLU A 30 0.34 -1.95 5.44
CA GLU A 30 1.18 -1.28 6.45
C GLU A 30 0.70 0.13 6.77
N PHE A 31 0.02 0.83 5.84
CA PHE A 31 -0.39 2.23 5.98
C PHE A 31 0.74 3.19 6.38
N LYS A 32 1.98 2.83 6.07
CA LYS A 32 3.18 3.64 6.30
C LYS A 32 4.22 3.35 5.22
N PRO A 33 5.17 4.28 4.99
CA PRO A 33 6.32 4.00 4.15
C PRO A 33 7.13 2.83 4.73
N THR A 34 7.85 2.12 3.86
CA THR A 34 8.78 1.08 4.30
C THR A 34 9.95 1.67 5.09
N ALA A 35 10.77 0.82 5.71
CA ALA A 35 11.98 1.25 6.42
C ALA A 35 13.02 1.96 5.52
N THR A 36 12.87 1.87 4.19
CA THR A 36 13.67 2.60 3.20
C THR A 36 12.87 3.72 2.51
N ASP A 37 11.84 4.22 3.17
CA ASP A 37 11.01 5.35 2.76
C ASP A 37 10.29 5.14 1.41
N ASN A 38 9.84 3.91 1.11
CA ASN A 38 9.08 3.62 -0.11
C ASN A 38 7.57 3.51 0.16
N LEU A 39 6.77 4.04 -0.76
CA LEU A 39 5.36 3.70 -0.91
C LEU A 39 5.13 3.01 -2.25
N PHE A 40 4.21 2.05 -2.26
CA PHE A 40 3.81 1.29 -3.44
C PHE A 40 2.37 1.61 -3.79
N LEU A 41 2.18 2.08 -5.02
CA LEU A 41 0.91 2.64 -5.49
C LEU A 41 0.56 2.02 -6.85
N THR A 42 -0.73 1.91 -7.13
CA THR A 42 -1.25 1.52 -8.44
C THR A 42 -1.97 2.70 -9.08
N TYR A 43 -1.68 2.98 -10.35
CA TYR A 43 -2.31 4.05 -11.13
C TYR A 43 -2.47 3.67 -12.61
N THR A 44 -2.98 4.60 -13.43
CA THR A 44 -3.15 4.39 -14.88
C THR A 44 -1.85 4.35 -15.67
N TYR A 45 -0.69 4.61 -15.04
CA TYR A 45 0.63 4.49 -15.66
C TYR A 45 1.70 4.23 -14.60
N SER A 46 2.83 3.67 -15.03
CA SER A 46 3.99 3.46 -14.16
C SER A 46 4.84 4.71 -14.05
N ARG A 47 5.27 5.07 -12.83
CA ARG A 47 6.21 6.18 -12.58
C ARG A 47 6.91 5.99 -11.25
N LYS A 48 8.20 6.33 -11.19
CA LYS A 48 8.92 6.50 -9.93
C LYS A 48 9.07 7.99 -9.62
N VAL A 49 8.61 8.43 -8.46
CA VAL A 49 8.66 9.84 -8.03
C VAL A 49 9.44 9.93 -6.72
N ASN A 50 10.51 10.72 -6.73
CA ASN A 50 11.30 10.98 -5.52
C ASN A 50 10.84 12.31 -4.92
N LEU A 51 10.34 12.26 -3.68
CA LEU A 51 10.01 13.41 -2.87
C LEU A 51 10.98 13.48 -1.68
N PRO A 52 11.11 14.63 -1.01
CA PRO A 52 11.94 14.73 0.19
C PRO A 52 11.50 13.71 1.25
N GLY A 53 12.35 12.71 1.51
CA GLY A 53 12.11 11.68 2.53
C GLY A 53 11.11 10.59 2.15
N ILE A 54 10.66 10.50 0.90
CA ILE A 54 9.77 9.41 0.45
C ILE A 54 9.86 9.17 -1.05
N THR A 55 9.82 7.90 -1.46
CA THR A 55 9.78 7.47 -2.85
C THR A 55 8.43 6.84 -3.17
N LEU A 56 7.73 7.38 -4.16
CA LEU A 56 6.50 6.80 -4.69
C LEU A 56 6.86 5.85 -5.84
N ASN A 57 6.61 4.56 -5.64
CA ASN A 57 6.76 3.53 -6.65
C ASN A 57 5.37 3.24 -7.23
N ILE A 58 5.01 3.95 -8.30
CA ILE A 58 3.71 3.84 -8.96
C ILE A 58 3.83 2.80 -10.08
N SER A 59 3.02 1.75 -10.00
CA SER A 59 2.89 0.73 -11.03
C SER A 59 1.59 0.95 -11.82
N GLU A 60 1.63 0.68 -13.11
CA GLU A 60 0.43 0.64 -13.93
C GLU A 60 -0.46 -0.53 -13.50
N GLY A 61 -1.76 -0.29 -13.40
CA GLY A 61 -2.72 -1.32 -13.06
C GLY A 61 -4.16 -0.80 -13.05
N PRO A 62 -5.10 -1.66 -12.62
CA PRO A 62 -6.51 -1.32 -12.66
C PRO A 62 -6.85 -0.21 -11.66
N LYS A 63 -7.85 0.59 -12.02
CA LYS A 63 -8.49 1.59 -11.17
C LYS A 63 -9.05 0.97 -9.87
N PRO A 64 -9.44 1.77 -8.88
CA PRO A 64 -10.14 1.27 -7.70
C PRO A 64 -11.35 0.42 -8.08
N ILE A 65 -11.50 -0.72 -7.43
CA ILE A 65 -12.62 -1.65 -7.63
C ILE A 65 -13.62 -1.54 -6.47
N SER A 66 -14.77 -2.20 -6.60
CA SER A 66 -15.73 -2.29 -5.50
C SER A 66 -15.07 -2.88 -4.25
N GLY A 67 -15.22 -2.19 -3.12
CA GLY A 67 -14.61 -2.54 -1.84
C GLY A 67 -13.29 -1.81 -1.54
N ASP A 68 -12.59 -1.25 -2.54
CA ASP A 68 -11.46 -0.36 -2.30
C ASP A 68 -11.96 0.93 -1.63
N ASN A 69 -11.27 1.36 -0.57
CA ASN A 69 -11.73 2.45 0.28
C ASN A 69 -11.11 3.78 -0.14
N LEU A 70 -11.93 4.83 -0.22
CA LEU A 70 -11.41 6.20 -0.36
C LEU A 70 -10.70 6.59 0.93
N PHE A 71 -9.41 6.87 0.85
CA PHE A 71 -8.60 7.24 2.00
C PHE A 71 -8.63 8.75 2.24
N THR A 72 -8.26 9.56 1.24
CA THR A 72 -8.37 11.03 1.27
C THR A 72 -8.21 11.62 -0.13
N ASP A 73 -8.91 12.70 -0.46
CA ASP A 73 -8.65 13.54 -1.65
C ASP A 73 -8.39 12.80 -2.97
N GLY A 74 -9.13 11.71 -3.25
CA GLY A 74 -8.97 10.90 -4.46
C GLY A 74 -7.86 9.84 -4.40
N LEU A 75 -7.13 9.72 -3.29
CA LEU A 75 -6.30 8.56 -2.96
C LEU A 75 -7.17 7.47 -2.33
N TYR A 76 -7.12 6.28 -2.91
CA TYR A 76 -7.78 5.08 -2.43
C TYR A 76 -6.78 4.14 -1.76
N THR A 77 -7.28 3.10 -1.09
CA THR A 77 -6.48 1.95 -0.63
C THR A 77 -7.11 0.66 -1.11
N SER A 78 -6.27 -0.30 -1.53
CA SER A 78 -6.72 -1.67 -1.84
C SER A 78 -7.49 -2.22 -0.64
N GLN A 79 -8.64 -2.86 -0.89
CA GLN A 79 -9.28 -3.69 0.11
C GLN A 79 -8.37 -4.84 0.55
N GLN A 80 -8.67 -5.44 1.69
CA GLN A 80 -7.79 -6.42 2.35
C GLN A 80 -7.45 -7.58 1.42
N GLU A 81 -8.44 -8.13 0.74
CA GLU A 81 -8.36 -9.29 -0.15
C GLU A 81 -7.46 -8.97 -1.34
N ARG A 82 -7.68 -7.80 -1.97
CA ARG A 82 -6.86 -7.30 -3.07
C ARG A 82 -5.41 -7.10 -2.60
N ALA A 83 -5.21 -6.45 -1.46
CA ALA A 83 -3.89 -6.19 -0.92
C ALA A 83 -3.14 -7.49 -0.61
N LEU A 84 -3.80 -8.50 -0.04
CA LEU A 84 -3.22 -9.81 0.21
C LEU A 84 -2.80 -10.49 -1.11
N LEU A 85 -3.67 -10.53 -2.11
CA LEU A 85 -3.35 -11.08 -3.44
C LEU A 85 -2.20 -10.33 -4.13
N GLU A 86 -2.15 -9.01 -4.01
CA GLU A 86 -1.04 -8.18 -4.51
C GLU A 86 0.30 -8.55 -3.84
N ASN A 87 0.28 -8.96 -2.56
CA ASN A 87 1.45 -9.42 -1.82
C ASN A 87 1.88 -10.86 -2.14
N LEU A 88 1.07 -11.65 -2.84
CA LEU A 88 1.42 -13.01 -3.28
C LEU A 88 2.23 -13.03 -4.59
N GLN A 89 2.49 -11.87 -5.19
CA GLN A 89 3.32 -11.80 -6.39
C GLN A 89 4.78 -12.21 -6.12
N GLU A 90 5.38 -12.91 -7.07
CA GLU A 90 6.80 -13.26 -6.99
C GLU A 90 7.68 -12.00 -6.90
N SER A 91 8.55 -11.97 -5.89
CA SER A 91 9.54 -10.91 -5.71
C SER A 91 10.95 -11.48 -5.75
N ARG A 92 11.75 -10.98 -6.69
CA ARG A 92 13.17 -11.34 -6.83
C ARG A 92 14.06 -10.71 -5.75
N LYS A 93 13.54 -9.74 -4.98
CA LYS A 93 14.29 -9.01 -3.94
C LYS A 93 13.41 -8.85 -2.70
N PRO A 94 13.56 -9.69 -1.66
CA PRO A 94 12.83 -9.51 -0.41
C PRO A 94 13.33 -8.30 0.37
N GLY A 95 12.54 -7.82 1.34
CA GLY A 95 12.92 -6.76 2.28
C GLY A 95 12.28 -5.39 2.01
N PRO A 96 12.81 -4.30 2.60
CA PRO A 96 12.12 -3.00 2.67
C PRO A 96 11.98 -2.27 1.32
N ASN A 97 12.75 -2.67 0.31
CA ASN A 97 12.63 -2.15 -1.05
C ASN A 97 11.63 -2.93 -1.91
N SER A 98 11.05 -4.01 -1.39
CA SER A 98 10.07 -4.80 -2.11
C SER A 98 8.68 -4.22 -1.98
N LYS A 99 7.88 -4.36 -3.04
CA LYS A 99 6.46 -4.02 -3.04
C LYS A 99 5.62 -5.03 -2.27
N VAL A 100 6.10 -6.25 -2.11
CA VAL A 100 5.41 -7.30 -1.37
C VAL A 100 6.07 -7.53 -0.01
N LEU A 101 5.26 -7.98 0.95
CA LEU A 101 5.72 -8.51 2.22
C LEU A 101 6.42 -9.86 2.01
N THR A 102 7.29 -10.20 2.95
CA THR A 102 7.82 -11.57 3.06
C THR A 102 6.72 -12.53 3.51
N ILE A 103 6.89 -13.83 3.24
CA ILE A 103 5.93 -14.85 3.67
C ILE A 103 5.68 -14.79 5.18
N PRO A 104 6.69 -14.70 6.08
CA PRO A 104 6.44 -14.58 7.51
C PRO A 104 5.64 -13.33 7.90
N GLU A 105 5.92 -12.17 7.29
CA GLU A 105 5.16 -10.94 7.54
C GLU A 105 3.69 -11.04 7.06
N LEU A 106 3.46 -11.81 5.99
CA LEU A 106 2.11 -12.05 5.47
C LEU A 106 1.35 -13.04 6.36
N GLU A 107 2.01 -14.11 6.80
CA GLU A 107 1.45 -15.10 7.74
C GLU A 107 1.06 -14.47 9.07
N GLU A 108 1.92 -13.63 9.66
CA GLU A 108 1.61 -12.91 10.90
C GLU A 108 0.34 -12.05 10.76
N ARG A 109 0.16 -11.42 9.59
CA ARG A 109 -1.05 -10.62 9.32
C ARG A 109 -2.30 -11.45 9.16
N LEU A 110 -2.21 -12.59 8.48
CA LEU A 110 -3.33 -13.53 8.36
C LEU A 110 -3.73 -14.07 9.73
N GLU A 111 -2.76 -14.40 10.57
CA GLU A 111 -3.00 -14.82 11.96
C GLU A 111 -3.69 -13.72 12.78
N GLN A 112 -3.26 -12.46 12.64
CA GLN A 112 -3.94 -11.32 13.27
C GLN A 112 -5.39 -11.15 12.79
N ILE A 113 -5.65 -11.32 11.50
CA ILE A 113 -7.02 -11.25 10.95
C ILE A 113 -7.88 -12.34 11.57
N VAL A 114 -7.41 -13.59 11.56
CA VAL A 114 -8.14 -14.73 12.14
C VAL A 114 -8.37 -14.54 13.64
N SER A 115 -7.39 -14.02 14.37
CA SER A 115 -7.50 -13.80 15.82
C SER A 115 -8.56 -12.76 16.18
N ILE A 116 -8.80 -11.76 15.31
CA ILE A 116 -9.73 -10.66 15.56
C ILE A 116 -11.12 -10.96 14.98
N LYS A 117 -11.18 -11.50 13.75
CA LYS A 117 -12.40 -11.64 12.95
C LYS A 117 -12.84 -13.10 12.76
N GLY A 118 -12.08 -14.07 13.26
CA GLY A 118 -12.28 -15.48 12.96
C GLY A 118 -11.90 -15.84 11.51
N GLU A 119 -12.13 -17.09 11.12
CA GLU A 119 -11.85 -17.58 9.75
C GLU A 119 -12.67 -16.85 8.68
N GLU A 120 -13.89 -16.40 9.01
CA GLU A 120 -14.72 -15.60 8.12
C GLU A 120 -14.05 -14.27 7.72
N GLY A 121 -13.14 -13.74 8.55
CA GLY A 121 -12.40 -12.52 8.24
C GLY A 121 -11.41 -12.62 7.08
N LEU A 122 -11.20 -13.83 6.53
CA LEU A 122 -10.36 -14.08 5.36
C LEU A 122 -11.13 -14.05 4.03
N ASN A 123 -12.48 -13.92 4.04
CA ASN A 123 -13.34 -14.02 2.85
C ASN A 123 -14.35 -12.88 2.72
#